data_AF-A0A847BWV3-F1
#
_entry.id   AF-A0A847BWV3-F1
#
_cell.length_a   1.000
_cell.length_b   1.000
_cell.length_c   1.000
_cell.angle_alpha   90.00
_cell.angle_beta   90.00
_cell.angle_gamma   90.00
#
_symmetry.space_group_name_H-M   'P 1'
#
loop_
_entity.id
_entity.type
_entity.pdbx_description
1 polymer ?
#
loop_
_entity_poly.entity_id
_entity_poly.type
_entity_poly.pdbx_seq_one_letter_code
_entity_poly.pdbx_strand_id
1 'polypeptide(L)'
;MKGFSHPDYAASLAQFGSPRFLQSCQGWILERSIPGTACRDAMGCYPLFICRNWSQLPVDLKTLEKDLVSLSLVTDPFGQYDLELLHECFDIVIPFKEHFIADLTKPRNTIVSSHHRYYARKALRTMTVDINHSPLDYIEEWLDLYGALSQRFDIGGLRAFSRNAFEKQLAVPGAVMFRALYQGTA
;
A
#
# COMPACT_ATOMS: atom_id res chain seq x y z
N MET A 1 -1.78 2.79 -15.21
CA MET A 1 -1.56 2.84 -13.73
C MET A 1 -0.75 1.62 -13.32
N LYS A 2 0.02 1.68 -12.24
CA LYS A 2 0.86 0.57 -11.73
C LYS A 2 0.86 0.57 -10.21
N GLY A 3 1.16 -0.57 -9.58
CA GLY A 3 1.26 -0.68 -8.12
C GLY A 3 -0.03 -0.20 -7.43
N PHE A 4 0.10 0.63 -6.39
CA PHE A 4 -1.04 1.10 -5.58
C PHE A 4 -2.06 1.97 -6.33
N SER A 5 -1.69 2.54 -7.48
CA SER A 5 -2.63 3.29 -8.35
C SER A 5 -3.50 2.39 -9.23
N HIS A 6 -3.21 1.08 -9.30
CA HIS A 6 -3.92 0.16 -10.19
C HIS A 6 -5.34 -0.16 -9.66
N PRO A 7 -6.37 -0.23 -10.53
CA PRO A 7 -7.73 -0.58 -10.10
C PRO A 7 -7.80 -1.92 -9.36
N ASP A 8 -7.05 -2.93 -9.82
CA ASP A 8 -7.00 -4.25 -9.17
C ASP A 8 -6.46 -4.18 -7.73
N TYR A 9 -5.59 -3.20 -7.44
CA TYR A 9 -5.13 -2.98 -6.07
C TYR A 9 -6.27 -2.48 -5.19
N ALA A 10 -7.04 -1.49 -5.66
CA ALA A 10 -8.23 -1.03 -4.94
C ALA A 10 -9.26 -2.16 -4.77
N ALA A 11 -9.49 -2.96 -5.82
CA ALA A 11 -10.37 -4.13 -5.80
C ALA A 11 -9.91 -5.23 -4.82
N SER A 12 -8.61 -5.36 -4.59
CA SER A 12 -8.05 -6.28 -3.59
C SER A 12 -8.43 -5.91 -2.15
N LEU A 13 -8.79 -4.65 -1.92
CA LEU A 13 -9.19 -4.11 -0.61
C LEU A 13 -10.71 -4.10 -0.41
N ALA A 14 -11.48 -4.66 -1.36
CA ALA A 14 -12.95 -4.61 -1.34
C ALA A 14 -13.58 -5.27 -0.10
N GLN A 15 -12.84 -6.11 0.63
CA GLN A 15 -13.30 -6.69 1.90
C GLN A 15 -13.42 -5.66 3.03
N PHE A 16 -12.81 -4.48 2.89
CA PHE A 16 -12.78 -3.42 3.90
C PHE A 16 -13.66 -2.22 3.54
N GLY A 17 -14.26 -2.22 2.36
CA GLY A 17 -15.06 -1.12 1.83
C GLY A 17 -15.27 -1.26 0.32
N SER A 18 -16.15 -0.47 -0.26
CA SER A 18 -16.42 -0.44 -1.70
C SER A 18 -15.43 0.50 -2.40
N PRO A 19 -14.62 0.02 -3.36
CA PRO A 19 -13.74 0.89 -4.14
C PRO A 19 -14.53 1.92 -4.95
N ARG A 20 -14.21 3.20 -4.79
CA ARG A 20 -14.73 4.30 -5.60
C ARG A 20 -13.58 5.02 -6.30
N PHE A 21 -13.73 5.19 -7.61
CA PHE A 21 -12.79 5.95 -8.42
C PHE A 21 -13.15 7.43 -8.39
N LEU A 22 -12.13 8.27 -8.16
CA LEU A 22 -12.20 9.72 -8.21
C LEU A 22 -11.79 10.18 -9.61
N GLN A 23 -12.72 10.79 -10.35
CA GLN A 23 -12.61 10.95 -11.80
C GLN A 23 -11.56 12.00 -12.19
N SER A 24 -11.51 13.11 -11.46
CA SER A 24 -10.72 14.28 -11.81
C SER A 24 -9.24 14.07 -11.45
N CYS A 25 -8.96 13.61 -10.23
CA CYS A 25 -7.62 13.32 -9.73
C CYS A 25 -7.10 11.95 -10.17
N GLN A 26 -7.99 11.07 -10.63
CA GLN A 26 -7.69 9.68 -11.02
C GLN A 26 -7.07 8.88 -9.87
N GLY A 27 -7.71 8.92 -8.71
CA GLY A 27 -7.35 8.17 -7.50
C GLY A 27 -8.44 7.18 -7.10
N TRP A 28 -8.11 6.28 -6.18
CA TRP A 28 -9.07 5.33 -5.61
C TRP A 28 -9.22 5.53 -4.10
N ILE A 29 -10.47 5.49 -3.63
CA ILE A 29 -10.83 5.45 -2.21
C ILE A 29 -11.65 4.20 -1.92
N LEU A 30 -11.80 3.87 -0.64
CA LEU A 30 -12.68 2.83 -0.13
C LEU A 30 -13.80 3.48 0.68
N GLU A 31 -15.04 3.38 0.20
CA GLU A 31 -16.23 3.78 0.96
C GLU A 31 -16.63 2.69 1.94
N ARG A 32 -17.05 3.07 3.15
CA ARG A 32 -17.48 2.10 4.18
C ARG A 32 -18.76 2.58 4.84
N SER A 33 -19.60 1.62 5.20
CA SER A 33 -20.82 1.91 5.97
C SER A 33 -20.46 2.12 7.43
N ILE A 34 -21.07 3.12 8.07
CA ILE A 34 -20.90 3.36 9.50
C ILE A 34 -21.93 2.53 10.27
N PRO A 35 -21.51 1.56 11.11
CA PRO A 35 -22.43 0.67 11.82
C PRO A 35 -23.48 1.43 12.63
N GLY A 36 -24.75 1.00 12.53
CA GLY A 36 -25.85 1.61 13.26
C GLY A 36 -26.39 2.92 12.67
N THR A 37 -25.93 3.32 11.47
CA THR A 37 -26.40 4.55 10.79
C THR A 37 -26.66 4.27 9.30
N ALA A 38 -27.32 5.21 8.62
CA ALA A 38 -27.40 5.23 7.16
C ALA A 38 -26.21 5.96 6.50
N CYS A 39 -25.27 6.45 7.29
CA CYS A 39 -24.14 7.25 6.84
C CYS A 39 -22.98 6.38 6.35
N ARG A 40 -22.14 6.97 5.50
CA ARG A 40 -20.92 6.35 4.98
C ARG A 40 -19.72 7.25 5.25
N ASP A 41 -18.59 6.65 5.54
CA ASP A 41 -17.28 7.31 5.49
C ASP A 41 -16.46 6.76 4.30
N ALA A 42 -15.28 7.32 4.10
CA ALA A 42 -14.30 6.73 3.22
C ALA A 42 -12.87 6.89 3.73
N MET A 43 -11.98 6.10 3.14
CA MET A 43 -10.54 6.22 3.34
C MET A 43 -9.78 6.02 2.03
N GLY A 44 -8.55 6.52 1.97
CA GLY A 44 -7.63 6.16 0.88
C GLY A 44 -7.30 4.67 0.90
N CYS A 45 -6.92 4.10 -0.24
CA CYS A 45 -6.38 2.74 -0.26
C CYS A 45 -5.16 2.65 0.66
N TYR A 46 -5.14 1.64 1.54
CA TYR A 46 -3.96 1.35 2.37
C TYR A 46 -2.83 0.83 1.47
N PRO A 47 -1.55 1.20 1.72
CA PRO A 47 -1.09 2.09 2.79
C PRO A 47 -1.08 3.58 2.42
N LEU A 48 -1.11 3.91 1.13
CA LEU A 48 -0.98 5.27 0.61
C LEU A 48 -2.06 5.55 -0.43
N PHE A 49 -2.69 6.72 -0.34
CA PHE A 49 -3.51 7.25 -1.40
C PHE A 49 -2.62 7.79 -2.51
N ILE A 50 -2.72 7.19 -3.70
CA ILE A 50 -2.06 7.64 -4.91
C ILE A 50 -3.12 8.09 -5.90
N CYS A 51 -2.92 9.27 -6.49
CA CYS A 51 -3.71 9.77 -7.60
C CYS A 51 -2.79 10.35 -8.67
N ARG A 52 -3.29 10.48 -9.90
CA ARG A 52 -2.49 11.00 -11.01
C ARG A 52 -2.33 12.52 -10.97
N ASN A 53 -3.37 13.22 -10.51
CA ASN A 53 -3.40 14.69 -10.54
C ASN A 53 -3.94 15.25 -9.23
N TRP A 54 -3.05 15.51 -8.28
CA TRP A 54 -3.38 16.05 -6.97
C TRP A 54 -4.10 17.40 -7.04
N SER A 55 -3.77 18.27 -8.01
CA SER A 55 -4.47 19.56 -8.20
C SER A 55 -5.96 19.42 -8.49
N GLN A 56 -6.42 18.23 -8.89
CA GLN A 56 -7.81 17.94 -9.17
C GLN A 56 -8.53 17.24 -8.02
N LEU A 57 -7.83 16.94 -6.91
CA LEU A 57 -8.44 16.37 -5.72
C LEU A 57 -9.58 17.27 -5.17
N PRO A 58 -9.43 18.61 -5.05
CA PRO A 58 -10.53 19.46 -4.57
C PRO A 58 -11.82 19.32 -5.38
N VAL A 59 -11.69 19.10 -6.70
CA VAL A 59 -12.84 18.91 -7.60
C VAL A 59 -13.59 17.65 -7.24
N ASP A 60 -12.89 16.53 -7.07
CA ASP A 60 -13.52 15.28 -6.68
C ASP A 60 -14.10 15.35 -5.26
N LEU A 61 -13.44 16.00 -4.31
CA LEU A 61 -13.95 16.14 -2.93
C LEU A 61 -15.30 16.84 -2.87
N LYS A 62 -15.50 17.90 -3.67
CA LYS A 62 -16.81 18.58 -3.79
C LYS A 62 -17.93 17.65 -4.25
N THR A 63 -17.60 16.61 -5.04
CA THR A 63 -18.60 15.61 -5.46
C THR A 63 -18.94 14.61 -4.36
N LEU A 64 -18.08 14.46 -3.35
CA LEU A 64 -18.25 13.53 -2.24
C LEU A 64 -19.04 14.11 -1.06
N GLU A 65 -19.11 15.44 -0.91
CA GLU A 65 -19.70 16.14 0.25
C GLU A 65 -21.13 15.71 0.58
N LYS A 66 -21.90 15.27 -0.43
CA LYS A 66 -23.29 14.82 -0.25
C LYS A 66 -23.41 13.33 0.08
N ASP A 67 -22.38 12.55 -0.20
CA ASP A 67 -22.40 11.09 -0.14
C ASP A 67 -21.74 10.53 1.12
N LEU A 68 -20.74 11.25 1.65
CA LEU A 68 -19.83 10.79 2.69
C LEU A 68 -19.77 11.80 3.83
N VAL A 69 -19.74 11.31 5.08
CA VAL A 69 -19.60 12.18 6.26
C VAL A 69 -18.14 12.49 6.58
N SER A 70 -17.18 11.69 6.11
CA SER A 70 -15.76 11.94 6.28
C SER A 70 -14.92 11.17 5.25
N LEU A 71 -13.73 11.69 4.96
CA LEU A 71 -12.70 11.05 4.17
C LEU A 71 -11.34 11.23 4.84
N SER A 72 -10.58 10.15 5.02
CA SER A 72 -9.21 10.21 5.54
C SER A 72 -8.20 9.59 4.56
N LEU A 73 -7.13 10.30 4.23
CA LEU A 73 -6.09 9.83 3.31
C LEU A 73 -4.71 9.84 3.98
N VAL A 74 -3.84 8.91 3.58
CA VAL A 74 -2.39 9.02 3.80
C VAL A 74 -1.78 9.42 2.47
N THR A 75 -1.10 10.55 2.40
CA THR A 75 -0.61 11.11 1.14
C THR A 75 0.58 10.31 0.58
N ASP A 76 0.67 10.28 -0.75
CA ASP A 76 1.85 9.75 -1.47
C ASP A 76 3.08 10.63 -1.16
N PRO A 77 4.20 10.10 -0.62
CA PRO A 77 5.39 10.90 -0.35
C PRO A 77 6.04 11.49 -1.63
N PHE A 78 5.67 11.01 -2.81
CA PHE A 78 6.12 11.54 -4.11
C PHE A 78 5.02 12.28 -4.89
N GLY A 79 3.86 12.52 -4.27
CA GLY A 79 2.76 13.23 -4.90
C GLY A 79 3.11 14.69 -5.19
N GLN A 80 2.57 15.22 -6.29
CA GLN A 80 2.72 16.62 -6.67
C GLN A 80 1.68 17.49 -5.96
N TYR A 81 1.87 17.72 -4.66
CA TYR A 81 1.05 18.61 -3.84
C TYR A 81 1.94 19.45 -2.91
N ASP A 82 1.37 20.52 -2.39
CA ASP A 82 1.93 21.31 -1.30
C ASP A 82 0.93 21.38 -0.13
N LEU A 83 1.34 22.02 0.96
CA LEU A 83 0.49 22.13 2.15
C LEU A 83 -0.74 23.01 1.91
N GLU A 84 -0.65 24.01 1.02
CA GLU A 84 -1.78 24.89 0.72
C GLU A 84 -2.92 24.12 0.06
N LEU A 85 -2.60 23.31 -0.96
CA LEU A 85 -3.57 22.42 -1.60
C LEU A 85 -4.19 21.43 -0.61
N LEU A 86 -3.40 20.87 0.32
CA LEU A 86 -3.93 19.93 1.32
C LEU A 86 -4.88 20.63 2.30
N HIS A 87 -4.58 21.86 2.71
CA HIS A 87 -5.45 22.65 3.57
C HIS A 87 -6.72 23.14 2.87
N GLU A 88 -6.69 23.31 1.53
CA GLU A 88 -7.91 23.50 0.74
C GLU A 88 -8.78 22.23 0.74
N CYS A 89 -8.15 21.06 0.70
CA CYS A 89 -8.84 19.77 0.61
C CYS A 89 -9.41 19.26 1.94
N PHE A 90 -8.72 19.50 3.06
CA PHE A 90 -9.00 18.82 4.33
C PHE A 90 -9.04 19.79 5.51
N ASP A 91 -10.02 19.59 6.37
CA ASP A 91 -10.13 20.31 7.65
C ASP A 91 -8.95 20.01 8.59
N ILE A 92 -8.37 18.81 8.47
CA ILE A 92 -7.28 18.33 9.32
C ILE A 92 -6.13 17.82 8.45
N VAL A 93 -4.98 18.49 8.54
CA VAL A 93 -3.73 18.09 7.88
C VAL A 93 -2.66 17.98 8.95
N ILE A 94 -2.13 16.77 9.15
CA ILE A 94 -1.09 16.49 10.14
C ILE A 94 0.04 15.64 9.53
N PRO A 95 1.30 15.85 9.93
CA PRO A 95 2.39 14.96 9.56
C PRO A 95 2.11 13.53 10.06
N PHE A 96 2.23 12.54 9.16
CA PHE A 96 1.96 11.15 9.50
C PHE A 96 3.13 10.25 9.09
N LYS A 97 3.92 9.84 10.11
CA LYS A 97 5.09 8.96 10.00
C LYS A 97 6.22 9.52 9.13
N GLU A 98 7.42 8.99 9.33
CA GLU A 98 8.57 9.30 8.51
C GLU A 98 8.77 8.20 7.47
N HIS A 99 9.00 8.59 6.22
CA HIS A 99 9.30 7.68 5.12
C HIS A 99 10.79 7.83 4.75
N PHE A 100 11.52 6.72 4.76
CA PHE A 100 12.93 6.68 4.34
C PHE A 100 13.02 6.26 2.88
N ILE A 101 13.64 7.09 2.04
CA ILE A 101 13.76 6.85 0.61
C ILE A 101 15.21 6.48 0.28
N ALA A 102 15.40 5.35 -0.41
CA ALA A 102 16.68 4.96 -0.97
C ALA A 102 16.74 5.34 -2.45
N ASP A 103 17.64 6.27 -2.80
CA ASP A 103 17.90 6.66 -4.17
C ASP A 103 18.73 5.59 -4.89
N LEU A 104 18.05 4.75 -5.68
CA LEU A 104 18.66 3.63 -6.39
C LEU A 104 19.53 4.06 -7.58
N THR A 105 19.55 5.35 -7.94
CA THR A 105 20.49 5.87 -8.94
C THR A 105 21.91 6.02 -8.39
N LYS A 106 22.05 6.07 -7.06
CA LYS A 106 23.34 6.18 -6.39
C LYS A 106 24.02 4.81 -6.25
N PRO A 107 25.36 4.77 -6.23
CA PRO A 107 26.10 3.52 -6.05
C PRO A 107 25.72 2.81 -4.74
N ARG A 108 25.54 1.48 -4.77
CA ARG A 108 25.13 0.67 -3.61
C ARG A 108 25.95 0.91 -2.34
N ASN A 109 27.25 1.18 -2.47
CA ASN A 109 28.13 1.42 -1.32
C ASN A 109 27.91 2.78 -0.64
N THR A 110 27.15 3.69 -1.27
CA THR A 110 26.74 4.98 -0.71
C THR A 110 25.39 4.89 0.02
N ILE A 111 24.46 4.07 -0.48
CA ILE A 111 23.11 3.92 0.08
C ILE A 111 22.99 2.79 1.11
N VAL A 112 23.87 1.78 1.07
CA VAL A 112 23.90 0.66 2.02
C VAL A 112 25.19 0.70 2.82
N SER A 113 25.12 0.72 4.15
CA SER A 113 26.30 0.75 5.03
C SER A 113 27.24 -0.46 4.84
N SER A 114 28.53 -0.30 5.17
CA SER A 114 29.50 -1.40 5.15
C SER A 114 29.06 -2.59 6.01
N HIS A 115 28.49 -2.29 7.17
CA HIS A 115 27.92 -3.24 8.10
C HIS A 115 26.78 -4.07 7.47
N HIS A 116 25.77 -3.44 6.85
CA HIS A 116 24.70 -4.18 6.19
C HIS A 116 25.21 -5.02 5.01
N ARG A 117 26.15 -4.50 4.22
CA ARG A 117 26.78 -5.28 3.13
C ARG A 117 27.52 -6.51 3.65
N TYR A 118 28.17 -6.42 4.80
CA TYR A 118 28.82 -7.58 5.44
C TYR A 118 27.80 -8.66 5.81
N TYR A 119 26.72 -8.29 6.51
CA TYR A 119 25.68 -9.25 6.91
C TYR A 119 24.93 -9.85 5.72
N ALA A 120 24.64 -9.07 4.69
CA ALA A 120 24.06 -9.59 3.45
C ALA A 120 24.95 -10.68 2.82
N ARG A 121 26.27 -10.44 2.71
CA ARG A 121 27.21 -11.46 2.20
C ARG A 121 27.32 -12.68 3.11
N LYS A 122 27.20 -12.49 4.43
CA LYS A 122 27.22 -13.60 5.41
C LYS A 122 25.97 -14.48 5.24
N ALA A 123 24.79 -13.87 5.13
CA ALA A 123 23.53 -14.57 4.94
C ALA A 123 23.50 -15.37 3.63
N LEU A 124 24.03 -14.80 2.54
CA LEU A 124 24.11 -15.47 1.23
C LEU A 124 25.00 -16.73 1.19
N ARG A 125 25.71 -17.07 2.28
CA ARG A 125 26.42 -18.36 2.38
C ARG A 125 25.50 -19.53 2.69
N THR A 126 24.35 -19.26 3.29
CA THR A 126 23.37 -20.27 3.74
C THR A 126 21.97 -20.02 3.20
N MET A 127 21.77 -18.89 2.51
CA MET A 127 20.51 -18.50 1.93
C MET A 127 20.63 -18.17 0.44
N THR A 128 19.59 -18.47 -0.32
CA THR A 128 19.40 -17.97 -1.69
C THR A 128 18.28 -16.94 -1.72
N VAL A 129 18.34 -16.03 -2.70
CA VAL A 129 17.31 -15.01 -2.91
C VAL A 129 16.97 -14.99 -4.39
N ASP A 130 15.71 -15.28 -4.71
CA ASP A 130 15.19 -15.34 -6.06
C ASP A 130 14.17 -14.22 -6.30
N ILE A 131 14.12 -13.74 -7.56
CA ILE A 131 13.15 -12.74 -8.01
C ILE A 131 12.07 -13.48 -8.81
N ASN A 132 10.84 -13.48 -8.29
CA ASN A 132 9.69 -14.13 -8.91
C ASN A 132 8.74 -13.09 -9.51
N HIS A 133 8.53 -13.20 -10.82
CA HIS A 133 7.58 -12.36 -11.56
C HIS A 133 6.15 -12.91 -11.56
N SER A 134 5.96 -14.14 -11.07
CA SER A 134 4.67 -14.81 -10.86
C SER A 134 4.46 -15.07 -9.36
N PRO A 135 4.23 -14.03 -8.54
CA PRO A 135 4.14 -14.17 -7.08
C PRO A 135 2.99 -15.08 -6.62
N LEU A 136 1.95 -15.25 -7.44
CA LEU A 136 0.83 -16.14 -7.17
C LEU A 136 1.24 -17.62 -7.06
N ASP A 137 2.30 -18.03 -7.74
CA ASP A 137 2.79 -19.42 -7.69
C ASP A 137 3.24 -19.82 -6.27
N TYR A 138 3.48 -18.83 -5.39
CA TYR A 138 3.97 -19.00 -4.03
C TYR A 138 2.97 -18.48 -2.98
N ILE A 139 1.67 -18.39 -3.31
CA ILE A 139 0.65 -17.88 -2.38
C ILE A 139 0.60 -18.66 -1.06
N GLU A 140 0.74 -19.98 -1.10
CA GLU A 140 0.72 -20.82 0.11
C GLU A 140 1.87 -20.46 1.07
N GLU A 141 3.09 -20.37 0.54
CA GLU A 141 4.27 -20.00 1.34
C GLU A 141 4.14 -18.58 1.91
N TRP A 142 3.59 -17.66 1.11
CA TRP A 142 3.32 -16.31 1.57
C TRP A 142 2.33 -16.28 2.73
N LEU A 143 1.24 -17.05 2.63
CA LEU A 143 0.23 -17.14 3.69
C LEU A 143 0.78 -17.77 4.96
N ASP A 144 1.64 -18.79 4.85
CA ASP A 144 2.28 -19.44 6.00
C ASP A 144 3.23 -18.47 6.73
N LEU A 145 4.10 -17.79 5.98
CA LEU A 145 5.01 -16.77 6.53
C LEU A 145 4.24 -15.61 7.17
N TYR A 146 3.22 -15.11 6.49
CA TYR A 146 2.38 -14.03 7.00
C TYR A 146 1.56 -14.46 8.22
N GLY A 147 1.10 -15.72 8.25
CA GLY A 147 0.38 -16.32 9.38
C GLY A 147 1.24 -16.36 10.64
N ALA A 148 2.50 -16.79 10.54
CA ALA A 148 3.44 -16.77 11.65
C ALA A 148 3.68 -15.35 12.20
N LEU A 149 3.81 -14.35 11.31
CA LEU A 149 3.92 -12.94 11.71
C LEU A 149 2.64 -12.43 12.37
N SER A 150 1.48 -12.78 11.80
CA SER A 150 0.19 -12.36 12.31
C SER A 150 -0.08 -12.88 13.72
N GLN A 151 0.26 -14.14 13.98
CA GLN A 151 0.17 -14.74 15.32
C GLN A 151 1.13 -14.08 16.30
N ARG A 152 2.38 -13.83 15.88
CA ARG A 152 3.41 -13.25 16.75
C ARG A 152 3.13 -11.80 17.14
N PHE A 153 2.59 -11.01 16.22
CA PHE A 153 2.41 -9.56 16.38
C PHE A 153 0.95 -9.13 16.53
N ASP A 154 0.03 -10.08 16.69
CA ASP A 154 -1.42 -9.86 16.80
C ASP A 154 -1.96 -8.90 15.71
N ILE A 155 -1.66 -9.24 14.46
CA ILE A 155 -2.00 -8.38 13.32
C ILE A 155 -3.51 -8.47 13.08
N GLY A 156 -4.24 -7.41 13.46
CA GLY A 156 -5.67 -7.24 13.23
C GLY A 156 -6.05 -6.10 12.28
N GLY A 157 -7.37 -5.94 12.07
CA GLY A 157 -7.99 -4.84 11.33
C GLY A 157 -7.66 -4.85 9.83
N LEU A 158 -7.45 -3.67 9.23
CA LEU A 158 -7.13 -3.49 7.81
C LEU A 158 -5.86 -4.24 7.35
N ARG A 159 -4.99 -4.61 8.28
CA ARG A 159 -3.75 -5.33 8.00
C ARG A 159 -3.96 -6.84 7.96
N ALA A 160 -5.03 -7.37 8.55
CA ALA A 160 -5.36 -8.79 8.55
C ALA A 160 -5.97 -9.19 7.19
N PHE A 161 -5.14 -9.21 6.15
CA PHE A 161 -5.58 -9.60 4.81
C PHE A 161 -6.02 -11.06 4.77
N SER A 162 -7.14 -11.32 4.09
CA SER A 162 -7.57 -12.69 3.79
C SER A 162 -6.72 -13.28 2.67
N ARG A 163 -6.79 -14.61 2.50
CA ARG A 163 -6.26 -15.30 1.30
C ARG A 163 -6.69 -14.60 0.01
N ASN A 164 -7.99 -14.34 -0.14
CA ASN A 164 -8.55 -13.71 -1.34
C ASN A 164 -8.00 -12.28 -1.55
N ALA A 165 -7.76 -11.53 -0.47
CA ALA A 165 -7.10 -10.23 -0.58
C ALA A 165 -5.64 -10.36 -1.06
N PHE A 166 -4.89 -11.33 -0.52
CA PHE A 166 -3.51 -11.59 -0.98
C PHE A 166 -3.45 -12.07 -2.42
N GLU A 167 -4.30 -13.00 -2.84
CA GLU A 167 -4.38 -13.47 -4.23
C GLU A 167 -4.59 -12.28 -5.17
N LYS A 168 -5.54 -11.40 -4.86
CA LYS A 168 -5.78 -10.19 -5.67
C LYS A 168 -4.60 -9.22 -5.65
N GLN A 169 -3.95 -9.01 -4.50
CA GLN A 169 -2.79 -8.11 -4.39
C GLN A 169 -1.59 -8.64 -5.18
N LEU A 170 -1.28 -9.94 -5.06
CA LEU A 170 -0.18 -10.57 -5.77
C LEU A 170 -0.47 -10.66 -7.29
N ALA A 171 -1.74 -10.69 -7.69
CA ALA A 171 -2.14 -10.64 -9.10
C ALA A 171 -1.99 -9.25 -9.74
N VAL A 172 -1.76 -8.18 -8.97
CA VAL A 172 -1.69 -6.81 -9.52
C VAL A 172 -0.54 -6.72 -10.54
N PRO A 173 -0.78 -6.18 -11.75
CA PRO A 173 0.26 -6.06 -12.76
C PRO A 173 1.50 -5.31 -12.27
N GLY A 174 2.66 -5.96 -12.42
CA GLY A 174 3.96 -5.43 -11.98
C GLY A 174 4.32 -5.76 -10.53
N ALA A 175 3.50 -6.53 -9.81
CA ALA A 175 3.91 -7.15 -8.55
C ALA A 175 5.09 -8.10 -8.79
N VAL A 176 6.11 -8.00 -7.94
CA VAL A 176 7.30 -8.86 -7.96
C VAL A 176 7.55 -9.31 -6.53
N MET A 177 7.83 -10.60 -6.35
CA MET A 177 8.16 -11.18 -5.06
C MET A 177 9.65 -11.50 -4.99
N PHE A 178 10.31 -11.02 -3.95
CA PHE A 178 11.63 -11.51 -3.57
C PHE A 178 11.45 -12.65 -2.58
N ARG A 179 11.91 -13.84 -2.94
CA ARG A 179 11.79 -15.04 -2.11
C ARG A 179 13.16 -15.39 -1.55
N ALA A 180 13.28 -15.45 -0.24
CA ALA A 180 14.52 -15.82 0.44
C ALA A 180 14.38 -17.24 0.98
N LEU A 181 15.33 -18.11 0.67
CA LEU A 181 15.31 -19.51 1.08
C LEU A 181 16.50 -19.81 1.97
N TYR A 182 16.25 -20.32 3.16
CA TYR A 182 17.28 -20.90 4.02
C TYR A 182 17.35 -22.40 3.78
N GLN A 183 18.48 -22.89 3.25
CA GLN A 183 18.68 -24.32 2.95
C GLN A 183 17.57 -24.94 2.06
N GLY A 184 16.96 -24.15 1.18
CA GLY A 184 15.90 -24.59 0.26
C GLY A 184 14.47 -24.42 0.79
N THR A 185 14.29 -23.88 2.00
CA THR A 185 12.97 -23.63 2.61
C THR A 185 12.75 -22.13 2.80
N ALA A 186 11.52 -21.67 2.53
CA ALA A 186 11.10 -20.28 2.73
C ALA A 186 10.97 -19.90 4.20
#